data_AF-A0A0M4RCQ3-F1
#
_entry.id   AF-A0A0M4RCQ3-F1
#
_cell.length_a   1.000
_cell.length_b   1.000
_cell.length_c   1.000
_cell.angle_alpha   90.00
_cell.angle_beta   90.00
_cell.angle_gamma   90.00
#
_symmetry.space_group_name_H-M   'P 1'
#
loop_
_entity.id
_entity.type
_entity.pdbx_description
1 polymer ?
#
loop_
_entity_poly.entity_id
_entity_poly.type
_entity_poly.pdbx_seq_one_letter_code
_entity_poly.pdbx_strand_id
1 'polypeptide(L)'
;MSVGSKDLAPAQLDGFDNERLVEELRKAKEELFNLRFQSATGQLESHGRLRVVKRDIARIYTVMRERELGIRPDVVAAAPVEKASKKADKEAKKASKKAVTSEEDAK
;
A
#
# COMPACT_ATOMS: atom_id res chain seq x y z
N MET A 1 19.25 19.19 6.44
CA MET A 1 17.76 19.24 6.34
C MET A 1 17.27 18.03 5.57
N SER A 2 16.60 17.08 6.22
CA SER A 2 15.98 15.93 5.54
C SER A 2 14.66 16.39 4.91
N VAL A 3 14.69 16.67 3.61
CA VAL A 3 13.45 16.92 2.87
C VAL A 3 12.83 15.55 2.55
N GLY A 4 11.64 15.29 3.05
CA GLY A 4 10.91 14.01 2.99
C GLY A 4 10.18 13.75 4.31
N SER A 5 9.17 12.89 4.33
CA SER A 5 8.50 12.53 5.58
C SER A 5 9.49 11.83 6.50
N LYS A 6 9.31 12.03 7.82
CA LYS A 6 10.15 11.39 8.85
C LYS A 6 9.86 9.89 8.93
N ASP A 7 8.66 9.50 8.55
CA ASP A 7 8.16 8.12 8.60
C ASP A 7 8.78 7.26 7.48
N LEU A 8 9.12 7.86 6.33
CA LEU A 8 9.76 7.20 5.19
C LEU A 8 11.26 7.50 5.10
N ALA A 9 11.92 7.66 6.26
CA ALA A 9 13.37 7.72 6.30
C ALA A 9 13.98 6.32 6.07
N PRO A 10 15.19 6.24 5.48
CA PRO A 10 15.76 4.96 5.02
C PRO A 10 15.86 3.91 6.12
N ALA A 11 16.18 4.31 7.35
CA ALA A 11 16.26 3.41 8.50
C ALA A 11 14.89 2.78 8.86
N GLN A 12 13.79 3.50 8.67
CA GLN A 12 12.43 3.00 8.89
C GLN A 12 11.97 2.08 7.75
N LEU A 13 12.37 2.39 6.52
CA LEU A 13 12.05 1.59 5.33
C LEU A 13 12.74 0.23 5.35
N ASP A 14 13.91 0.13 6.00
CA ASP A 14 14.63 -1.14 6.15
C ASP A 14 13.80 -2.17 6.90
N GLY A 15 13.01 -1.75 7.90
CA GLY A 15 12.14 -2.64 8.68
C GLY A 15 10.84 -3.05 8.00
N PHE A 16 10.54 -2.57 6.79
CA PHE A 16 9.32 -2.94 6.07
C PHE A 16 9.51 -4.12 5.12
N ASP A 17 8.50 -5.00 5.09
CA ASP A 17 8.41 -6.07 4.10
C ASP A 17 8.23 -5.50 2.68
N ASN A 18 8.63 -6.29 1.68
CA ASN A 18 8.50 -5.90 0.26
C ASN A 18 7.05 -5.57 -0.14
N GLU A 19 6.05 -6.33 0.37
CA GLU A 19 4.63 -6.05 0.10
C GLU A 19 4.21 -4.68 0.66
N ARG A 20 4.65 -4.34 1.87
CA ARG A 20 4.33 -3.07 2.53
C ARG A 20 4.99 -1.88 1.83
N LEU A 21 6.23 -2.01 1.36
CA LEU A 21 6.90 -0.98 0.56
C LEU A 21 6.11 -0.66 -0.72
N VAL A 22 5.56 -1.67 -1.38
CA VAL A 22 4.73 -1.48 -2.59
C VAL A 22 3.41 -0.78 -2.25
N GLU A 23 2.79 -1.10 -1.12
CA GLU A 23 1.57 -0.41 -0.67
C GLU A 23 1.81 1.07 -0.37
N GLU A 24 2.88 1.40 0.36
CA GLU A 24 3.24 2.79 0.66
C GLU A 24 3.62 3.56 -0.60
N LEU A 25 4.26 2.91 -1.56
CA LEU A 25 4.55 3.48 -2.88
C LEU A 25 3.24 3.85 -3.62
N ARG A 26 2.23 2.97 -3.59
CA ARG A 26 0.92 3.27 -4.21
C ARG A 26 0.25 4.47 -3.55
N LYS A 27 0.19 4.50 -2.22
CA LYS A 27 -0.36 5.63 -1.45
C LYS A 27 0.35 6.95 -1.79
N ALA A 28 1.68 6.94 -1.83
CA ALA A 28 2.47 8.13 -2.17
C ALA A 28 2.25 8.61 -3.61
N LYS A 29 2.01 7.70 -4.56
CA LYS A 29 1.67 8.05 -5.95
C LYS A 29 0.28 8.67 -6.08
N GLU A 30 -0.71 8.13 -5.37
CA GLU A 30 -2.05 8.71 -5.32
C GLU A 30 -2.02 10.12 -4.72
N GLU A 31 -1.28 10.31 -3.61
CA GLU A 31 -1.07 11.63 -3.02
C GLU A 31 -0.40 12.58 -4.02
N LEU A 32 0.64 12.13 -4.73
CA LEU A 32 1.31 12.94 -5.74
C LEU A 32 0.37 13.34 -6.88
N PHE A 33 -0.51 12.43 -7.33
CA PHE A 33 -1.51 12.73 -8.34
C PHE A 33 -2.49 13.82 -7.86
N ASN A 34 -3.03 13.67 -6.65
CA ASN A 34 -3.94 14.64 -6.05
C ASN A 34 -3.28 16.01 -5.88
N LEU A 35 -2.04 16.06 -5.40
CA LEU A 35 -1.29 17.31 -5.25
C LEU A 35 -0.99 17.96 -6.61
N ARG A 36 -0.73 17.17 -7.67
CA ARG A 36 -0.56 17.71 -9.03
C ARG A 36 -1.86 18.25 -9.59
N PHE A 37 -2.98 17.60 -9.31
CA PHE A 37 -4.30 18.09 -9.69
C PHE A 37 -4.62 19.41 -8.99
N GLN A 38 -4.45 19.48 -7.66
CA GLN A 38 -4.62 20.71 -6.89
C GLN A 38 -3.65 21.83 -7.32
N SER A 39 -2.43 21.48 -7.70
CA SER A 39 -1.46 22.43 -8.24
C SER A 39 -1.87 22.98 -9.60
N ALA A 40 -2.56 22.20 -10.43
CA ALA A 40 -3.06 22.64 -11.72
C ALA A 40 -4.31 23.53 -11.59
N THR A 41 -5.16 23.28 -10.59
CA THR A 41 -6.32 24.13 -10.27
C THR A 41 -5.97 25.40 -9.49
N GLY A 42 -4.72 25.54 -9.05
CA GLY A 42 -4.26 26.69 -8.27
C GLY A 42 -4.76 26.73 -6.83
N GLN A 43 -5.36 25.64 -6.33
CA GLN A 43 -5.91 25.53 -4.97
C GLN A 43 -4.93 24.84 -4.01
N LEU A 44 -3.65 24.75 -4.37
CA LEU A 44 -2.67 24.03 -3.58
C LEU A 44 -2.21 24.88 -2.38
N GLU A 45 -2.60 24.48 -1.18
CA GLU A 45 -2.20 25.17 0.06
C GLU A 45 -0.71 24.98 0.40
N SER A 46 -0.12 23.83 0.05
CA SER A 46 1.26 23.47 0.42
C SER A 46 2.11 23.00 -0.77
N HIS A 47 2.79 23.95 -1.42
CA HIS A 47 3.76 23.66 -2.48
C HIS A 47 4.96 22.82 -1.99
N GLY A 48 5.30 22.90 -0.70
CA GLY A 48 6.38 22.11 -0.09
C GLY A 48 6.08 20.60 -0.12
N ARG A 49 4.80 20.21 -0.02
CA ARG A 49 4.38 18.81 0.05
C ARG A 49 4.70 18.04 -1.23
N LEU A 50 4.60 18.68 -2.40
CA LEU A 50 5.00 18.07 -3.68
C LEU A 50 6.47 17.60 -3.68
N ARG A 51 7.38 18.37 -3.07
CA ARG A 51 8.81 18.03 -3.00
C ARG A 51 9.07 16.92 -1.98
N VAL A 52 8.29 16.88 -0.91
CA VAL A 52 8.34 15.84 0.13
C VAL A 52 7.91 14.49 -0.47
N VAL A 53 6.71 14.42 -1.06
CA VAL A 53 6.16 13.18 -1.63
C VAL A 53 7.03 12.63 -2.76
N LYS A 54 7.59 13.49 -3.63
CA LYS A 54 8.55 13.05 -4.67
C LYS A 54 9.79 12.38 -4.08
N ARG A 55 10.33 12.92 -2.98
CA ARG A 55 11.51 12.34 -2.31
C ARG A 55 11.17 11.05 -1.61
N ASP A 56 9.99 10.96 -1.01
CA ASP A 56 9.52 9.75 -0.34
C ASP A 56 9.41 8.58 -1.34
N ILE A 57 8.82 8.83 -2.52
CA ILE A 57 8.77 7.86 -3.62
C ILE A 57 10.19 7.44 -4.05
N ALA A 58 11.11 8.39 -4.19
CA ALA A 58 12.49 8.09 -4.57
C ALA A 58 13.20 7.21 -3.54
N ARG A 59 12.99 7.46 -2.23
CA ARG A 59 13.57 6.64 -1.15
C ARG A 59 13.06 5.21 -1.19
N ILE A 60 11.75 5.00 -1.37
CA ILE A 60 11.17 3.65 -1.47
C ILE A 60 11.80 2.91 -2.66
N TYR A 61 11.91 3.56 -3.82
CA TYR A 61 12.56 2.96 -4.99
C TYR A 61 14.04 2.64 -4.77
N THR A 62 14.79 3.48 -4.04
CA THR A 62 16.19 3.17 -3.74
C THR A 62 16.33 1.92 -2.87
N VAL A 63 15.50 1.76 -1.83
CA VAL A 63 15.54 0.57 -0.96
C VAL A 63 15.14 -0.68 -1.73
N MET A 64 14.08 -0.61 -2.54
CA MET A 64 13.68 -1.74 -3.39
C MET A 64 14.82 -2.14 -4.35
N ARG A 65 15.49 -1.17 -4.97
CA ARG A 65 16.59 -1.44 -5.89
C ARG A 65 17.85 -1.96 -5.19
N GLU A 66 18.16 -1.47 -4.00
CA GLU A 66 19.28 -1.98 -3.20
C GLU A 66 19.05 -3.42 -2.75
N ARG A 67 17.81 -3.80 -2.46
CA ARG A 67 17.39 -5.19 -2.20
C ARG A 67 17.56 -6.07 -3.43
N GLU A 68 17.09 -5.63 -4.59
CA GLU A 68 17.29 -6.33 -5.87
C GLU A 68 18.78 -6.54 -6.22
N LEU A 69 19.65 -5.59 -5.82
CA LEU A 69 21.10 -5.67 -6.01
C LEU A 69 21.83 -6.43 -4.90
N GLY A 70 21.13 -6.91 -3.87
CA GLY A 70 21.73 -7.62 -2.73
C GLY A 70 22.61 -6.75 -1.82
N ILE A 71 22.50 -5.42 -1.92
CA ILE A 71 23.26 -4.45 -1.12
C ILE A 71 22.66 -4.32 0.28
N ARG A 72 21.33 -4.43 0.39
CA ARG A 72 20.62 -4.46 1.68
C ARG A 72 20.00 -5.84 1.91
N PRO A 73 19.99 -6.33 3.17
CA PRO A 73 19.31 -7.57 3.48
C PRO A 73 17.82 -7.41 3.23
N ASP A 74 17.24 -8.35 2.48
CA ASP A 74 15.80 -8.52 2.47
C ASP A 74 15.38 -8.87 3.89
N VAL A 75 14.57 -8.01 4.49
CA VAL A 75 13.79 -8.40 5.67
C VAL A 75 12.69 -9.30 5.15
N VAL A 76 13.05 -10.55 4.86
CA VAL A 76 12.10 -11.64 4.82
C VAL A 76 11.73 -11.81 6.28
N ALA A 77 10.62 -11.20 6.70
CA ALA A 77 9.97 -11.58 7.94
C ALA A 77 10.03 -13.11 8.06
N ALA A 78 10.56 -13.56 9.19
CA ALA A 78 10.78 -14.95 9.52
C ALA A 78 9.69 -15.86 8.94
N ALA A 79 10.14 -16.97 8.32
CA ALA A 79 9.45 -18.21 8.02
C ALA A 79 7.90 -18.22 7.94
N PRO A 80 7.33 -18.79 6.85
CA PRO A 80 5.91 -18.77 6.56
C PRO A 80 5.11 -19.63 7.56
N VAL A 81 4.19 -19.02 8.30
CA VAL A 81 3.05 -19.74 8.89
C VAL A 81 1.80 -18.87 8.71
N GLU A 82 0.76 -19.49 8.13
CA GLU A 82 -0.64 -19.01 8.05
C GLU A 82 -1.15 -18.23 6.82
N LYS A 83 -0.61 -18.46 5.62
CA LYS A 83 -1.49 -18.47 4.42
C LYS A 83 -2.12 -19.86 4.26
N ALA A 84 -3.04 -20.24 5.16
CA ALA A 84 -3.85 -21.47 5.01
C ALA A 84 -5.31 -21.41 5.54
N SER A 85 -5.78 -20.34 6.20
CA SER A 85 -7.11 -20.36 6.87
C SER A 85 -8.11 -19.28 6.47
N LYS A 86 -7.89 -18.48 5.42
CA LYS A 86 -8.90 -17.50 4.93
C LYS A 86 -9.41 -17.70 3.50
N LYS A 87 -9.05 -18.81 2.85
CA LYS A 87 -9.72 -19.27 1.61
C LYS A 87 -10.93 -20.21 1.85
N ALA A 88 -11.26 -20.54 3.10
CA ALA A 88 -12.43 -21.37 3.42
C ALA A 88 -13.70 -20.58 3.77
N ASP A 89 -13.61 -19.29 4.14
CA ASP A 89 -14.78 -18.55 4.66
C ASP A 89 -15.57 -17.77 3.58
N LYS A 90 -15.02 -17.63 2.36
CA LYS A 90 -15.72 -16.98 1.23
C LYS A 90 -16.61 -17.92 0.42
N GLU A 91 -16.49 -19.24 0.63
CA GLU A 91 -17.30 -20.25 -0.06
C GLU A 91 -18.56 -20.64 0.75
N ALA A 92 -18.54 -20.49 2.08
CA ALA A 92 -19.72 -20.72 2.93
C ALA A 92 -20.76 -19.58 2.87
N LYS A 93 -20.38 -18.35 2.50
CA LYS A 93 -21.31 -17.20 2.43
C LYS A 93 -22.00 -17.00 1.08
N LYS A 94 -21.69 -17.83 0.07
CA LYS A 94 -22.37 -17.84 -1.24
C LYS A 94 -23.44 -18.94 -1.36
N ALA A 95 -23.46 -19.91 -0.45
CA ALA A 95 -24.48 -20.97 -0.40
C ALA A 95 -25.76 -20.55 0.37
N SER A 96 -25.70 -19.57 1.27
CA SER A 96 -26.84 -19.14 2.10
C SER A 96 -27.75 -18.07 1.49
N LYS A 97 -27.50 -17.62 0.24
CA LYS A 97 -28.36 -16.64 -0.47
C LYS A 97 -29.19 -17.24 -1.62
N LYS A 98 -29.24 -18.57 -1.77
CA LYS A 98 -30.00 -19.25 -2.84
C LYS A 98 -31.06 -20.25 -2.32
N ALA A 99 -31.50 -20.12 -1.07
CA ALA A 99 -32.47 -21.04 -0.46
C ALA A 99 -33.66 -20.34 0.25
N VAL A 100 -33.89 -19.04 0.05
CA VAL A 100 -35.00 -18.30 0.71
C VAL A 100 -35.82 -17.44 -0.26
N THR A 101 -35.96 -17.87 -1.53
CA THR A 101 -36.85 -17.19 -2.50
C THR A 101 -37.56 -18.21 -3.39
N SER A 102 -38.26 -19.16 -2.79
CA SER A 102 -39.24 -20.00 -3.47
C SER A 102 -40.11 -20.71 -2.44
N GLU A 103 -40.99 -19.99 -1.73
CA GLU A 103 -42.24 -20.48 -1.10
C GLU A 103 -42.85 -19.38 -0.20
N GLU A 104 -43.37 -18.30 -0.80
CA GLU A 104 -44.45 -17.52 -0.15
C GLU A 104 -45.23 -16.65 -1.17
N ASP A 105 -45.62 -17.23 -2.31
CA ASP A 105 -46.61 -16.61 -3.21
C ASP A 105 -47.34 -17.71 -4.00
N ALA A 106 -48.12 -18.55 -3.29
CA ALA A 106 -49.14 -19.41 -3.88
C ALA A 106 -50.12 -19.98 -2.82
N LYS A 107 -50.89 -19.13 -2.14
CA LYS A 107 -52.37 -19.25 -2.03
C LYS A 107 -52.98 -18.13 -1.21
#